data_AF-A0A5M8PK55-F1
#
_entry.id   AF-A0A5M8PK55-F1
#
_cell.length_a   1.000
_cell.length_b   1.000
_cell.length_c   1.000
_cell.angle_alpha   90.00
_cell.angle_beta   90.00
_cell.angle_gamma   90.00
#
_symmetry.space_group_name_H-M   'P 1'
#
loop_
_entity.id
_entity.type
_entity.pdbx_description
1 polymer ?
#
loop_
_entity_poly.entity_id
_entity_poly.type
_entity_poly.pdbx_seq_one_letter_code
_entity_poly.pdbx_strand_id
1 'polypeptide(L)'
;MGNAVTVSRNPMPEDYKGSVADRTIDHIVSGKFGPDGDKKKAVKVIYEVVMGEGVEAGHEGERFLPLGRDLAARVKQIQDQYAHSMEVFGDVCNNVYKDR
;
A
#
# COMPACT_ATOMS: atom_id res chain seq x y z
N MET A 1 -3.29 3.83 23.35
CA MET A 1 -3.13 3.94 21.88
C MET A 1 -3.84 5.21 21.45
N GLY A 2 -3.15 6.14 20.78
CA GLY A 2 -3.81 7.33 20.23
C GLY A 2 -4.67 6.92 19.05
N ASN A 3 -5.95 7.24 19.09
CA ASN A 3 -6.83 7.02 17.95
C ASN A 3 -6.50 8.08 16.89
N ALA A 4 -5.81 7.69 15.83
CA ALA A 4 -5.41 8.58 14.73
C ALA A 4 -6.50 8.69 13.63
N VAL A 5 -7.66 8.06 13.84
CA VAL A 5 -8.77 8.06 12.89
C VAL A 5 -9.38 9.46 12.84
N THR A 6 -9.32 10.08 11.66
CA THR A 6 -10.04 11.33 11.38
C THR A 6 -11.39 10.98 10.78
N VAL A 7 -12.48 11.36 11.45
CA VAL A 7 -13.84 11.11 10.98
C VAL A 7 -14.34 12.32 10.18
N SER A 8 -15.10 12.05 9.12
CA SER A 8 -15.77 13.10 8.34
C SER A 8 -16.64 13.98 9.24
N ARG A 9 -16.67 15.29 8.97
CA ARG A 9 -17.62 16.21 9.61
C ARG A 9 -19.04 16.04 9.09
N ASN A 10 -19.20 15.50 7.88
CA ASN A 10 -20.52 15.21 7.33
C ASN A 10 -21.04 13.90 7.92
N PRO A 11 -22.26 13.88 8.46
CA PRO A 11 -22.85 12.67 9.00
C PRO A 11 -23.03 11.63 7.88
N MET A 12 -22.96 10.35 8.27
CA MET A 12 -23.23 9.26 7.36
C MET A 12 -24.68 9.34 6.86
N PRO A 13 -24.93 9.16 5.55
CA PRO A 13 -26.28 9.07 5.02
C PRO A 13 -27.10 7.97 5.71
N GLU A 14 -28.39 8.23 5.95
CA GLU A 14 -29.27 7.35 6.74
C GLU A 14 -29.41 5.94 6.16
N ASP A 15 -29.34 5.81 4.84
CA ASP A 15 -29.39 4.55 4.10
C ASP A 15 -28.20 3.61 4.38
N TYR A 16 -27.10 4.14 4.92
CA TYR A 16 -25.95 3.34 5.32
C TYR A 16 -26.00 2.88 6.78
N LYS A 17 -26.93 3.37 7.61
CA LYS A 17 -27.01 2.96 9.03
C LYS A 17 -27.26 1.46 9.18
N GLY A 18 -26.51 0.83 10.07
CA GLY A 18 -26.57 -0.61 10.34
C GLY A 18 -25.95 -1.48 9.24
N SER A 19 -25.49 -0.89 8.13
CA SER A 19 -24.78 -1.58 7.06
C SER A 19 -23.39 -2.06 7.50
N VAL A 20 -22.74 -2.84 6.64
CA VAL A 20 -21.34 -3.24 6.85
C VAL A 20 -20.43 -2.00 6.95
N ALA A 21 -20.68 -0.97 6.14
CA ALA A 21 -19.89 0.26 6.16
C ALA A 21 -19.98 0.97 7.53
N ASP A 22 -21.18 1.08 8.10
CA ASP A 22 -21.42 1.67 9.42
C ASP A 22 -20.68 0.91 10.52
N ARG A 23 -20.82 -0.43 10.52
CA ARG A 23 -20.13 -1.31 11.49
C ARG A 23 -18.61 -1.25 11.37
N THR A 24 -18.09 -1.14 10.15
CA THR A 24 -16.65 -1.01 9.91
C THR A 24 -16.13 0.32 10.44
N ILE A 25 -16.82 1.43 10.18
CA ILE A 25 -16.46 2.73 10.72
C ILE A 25 -16.50 2.70 12.25
N ASP A 26 -17.57 2.17 12.84
CA ASP A 26 -17.67 2.02 14.30
C ASP A 26 -16.51 1.20 14.88
N HIS A 27 -16.14 0.09 14.23
CA HIS A 27 -15.04 -0.74 14.68
C HIS A 27 -13.70 0.02 14.65
N ILE A 28 -13.45 0.76 13.57
CA ILE A 28 -12.22 1.56 13.40
C ILE A 28 -12.20 2.72 14.42
N VAL A 29 -13.29 3.46 14.57
CA VAL A 29 -13.42 4.60 15.49
C VAL A 29 -13.41 4.16 16.95
N SER A 30 -13.83 2.92 17.26
CA SER A 30 -13.80 2.39 18.63
C SER A 30 -12.40 2.29 19.24
N GLY A 31 -11.35 2.41 18.43
CA GLY A 31 -9.96 2.24 18.87
C GLY A 31 -9.58 0.80 19.22
N LYS A 32 -10.50 -0.16 19.02
CA LYS A 32 -10.25 -1.61 19.16
C LYS A 32 -9.60 -2.21 17.92
N PHE A 33 -9.59 -1.47 16.81
CA PHE A 33 -8.93 -1.87 15.59
C PHE A 33 -7.40 -1.94 15.81
N GLY A 34 -6.84 -3.14 15.70
CA GLY A 34 -5.42 -3.40 15.76
C GLY A 34 -4.84 -3.55 14.36
N PRO A 35 -4.29 -2.50 13.74
CA PRO A 35 -3.65 -2.62 12.44
C PRO A 35 -2.42 -3.54 12.54
N ASP A 36 -2.12 -4.27 11.46
CA ASP A 36 -0.99 -5.22 11.37
C ASP A 36 0.40 -4.53 11.34
N GLY A 37 0.44 -3.19 11.39
CA GLY A 37 1.67 -2.41 11.29
C GLY A 37 2.38 -2.18 12.62
N ASP A 38 3.68 -2.49 12.67
CA ASP A 38 4.57 -2.08 13.76
C ASP A 38 5.33 -0.80 13.37
N LYS A 39 4.87 0.32 13.91
CA LYS A 39 5.48 1.64 13.66
C LYS A 39 6.96 1.72 14.05
N LYS A 40 7.39 1.03 15.11
CA LYS A 40 8.78 1.11 15.60
C LYS A 40 9.70 0.38 14.64
N LYS A 41 9.29 -0.79 14.16
CA LYS A 41 10.01 -1.54 13.12
C LYS A 41 10.07 -0.75 11.81
N ALA A 42 8.94 -0.17 11.38
CA ALA A 42 8.89 0.61 10.15
C ALA A 42 9.85 1.81 10.18
N VAL A 43 9.82 2.62 11.25
CA VAL A 43 10.73 3.77 11.41
C VAL A 43 12.20 3.33 11.44
N LYS A 44 12.50 2.21 12.11
CA LYS A 44 13.86 1.68 12.14
C LYS A 44 14.37 1.33 10.74
N VAL A 45 13.57 0.61 9.95
CA VAL A 45 13.96 0.23 8.58
C VAL A 45 14.15 1.46 7.69
N ILE A 46 13.26 2.45 7.79
CA ILE A 46 13.40 3.72 7.04
C ILE A 46 14.72 4.42 7.41
N TYR A 47 15.06 4.48 8.69
CA TYR A 47 16.31 5.07 9.15
C TYR A 47 17.53 4.32 8.61
N GLU A 48 17.52 2.99 8.71
CA GLU A 48 18.60 2.13 8.21
C GLU A 48 18.84 2.32 6.71
N VAL A 49 17.79 2.36 5.88
CA VAL A 49 17.89 2.64 4.44
C VAL A 49 18.48 4.02 4.16
N VAL A 50 18.02 5.07 4.85
CA VAL A 50 18.50 6.44 4.60
C VAL A 50 19.97 6.62 5.02
N MET A 51 20.38 5.95 6.10
CA MET A 51 21.75 6.03 6.60
C MET A 51 22.72 5.08 5.89
N GLY A 52 22.21 4.14 5.10
CA GLY A 52 23.04 3.09 4.49
C GLY A 52 23.57 2.10 5.51
N GLU A 53 22.80 1.83 6.55
CA GLU A 53 23.18 0.97 7.68
C GLU A 53 22.23 -0.24 7.80
N GLY A 54 22.63 -1.21 8.61
CA GLY A 54 21.77 -2.36 8.95
C GLY A 54 21.58 -3.36 7.81
N VAL A 55 20.42 -4.02 7.79
CA VAL A 55 20.09 -5.07 6.81
C VAL A 55 19.90 -4.50 5.41
N GLU A 56 19.62 -3.20 5.30
CA GLU A 56 19.32 -2.51 4.04
C GLU A 56 20.49 -1.68 3.51
N ALA A 57 21.71 -1.87 4.03
CA ALA A 57 22.90 -1.19 3.54
C ALA A 57 23.18 -1.54 2.07
N GLY A 58 23.45 -0.53 1.24
CA GLY A 58 23.61 -0.67 -0.22
C GLY A 58 22.31 -0.55 -1.03
N HIS A 59 21.17 -0.27 -0.38
CA HIS A 59 19.88 -0.03 -1.03
C HIS A 59 19.41 1.43 -0.92
N GLU A 60 20.29 2.36 -0.56
CA GLU A 60 19.99 3.78 -0.31
C GLU A 60 19.44 4.49 -1.56
N GLY A 61 19.79 3.98 -2.75
CA GLY A 61 19.32 4.49 -4.04
C GLY A 61 17.95 3.95 -4.48
N GLU A 62 17.37 2.98 -3.76
CA GLU A 62 16.06 2.44 -4.10
C GLU A 62 14.97 3.47 -3.81
N ARG A 63 14.13 3.74 -4.82
CA ARG A 63 13.10 4.78 -4.73
C ARG A 63 11.87 4.29 -3.97
N PHE A 64 11.62 2.99 -3.97
CA PHE A 64 10.41 2.42 -3.42
C PHE A 64 10.68 1.36 -2.37
N LEU A 65 10.29 1.65 -1.13
CA LEU A 65 10.43 0.76 0.02
C LEU A 65 9.06 0.23 0.47
N PRO A 66 8.60 -0.93 -0.05
CA PRO A 66 7.31 -1.49 0.30
C PRO A 66 7.33 -2.08 1.72
N LEU A 67 6.80 -1.34 2.69
CA LEU A 67 6.68 -1.80 4.07
C LEU A 67 5.29 -2.41 4.32
N GLY A 68 5.26 -3.65 4.80
CA GLY A 68 4.04 -4.35 5.20
C GLY A 68 3.57 -5.42 4.21
N ARG A 69 2.89 -6.44 4.72
CA ARG A 69 2.45 -7.61 3.95
C ARG A 69 1.45 -7.26 2.86
N ASP A 70 0.51 -6.38 3.16
CA ASP A 70 -0.49 -5.91 2.20
C ASP A 70 0.14 -5.16 1.02
N LEU A 71 1.14 -4.31 1.31
CA LEU A 71 1.85 -3.57 0.29
C LEU A 71 2.71 -4.50 -0.58
N ALA A 72 3.38 -5.49 0.01
CA ALA A 72 4.14 -6.50 -0.73
C ALA A 72 3.23 -7.31 -1.68
N ALA A 73 2.07 -7.76 -1.20
CA ALA A 73 1.07 -8.46 -2.03
C ALA A 73 0.57 -7.56 -3.17
N ARG A 74 0.33 -6.27 -2.88
CA ARG A 74 -0.12 -5.30 -3.90
C ARG A 74 0.93 -5.06 -4.98
N VAL A 75 2.20 -4.91 -4.60
CA VAL A 75 3.31 -4.77 -5.56
C VAL A 75 3.40 -6.00 -6.45
N LYS A 76 3.33 -7.19 -5.87
CA LYS A 76 3.37 -8.44 -6.64
C LYS A 76 2.20 -8.55 -7.62
N GLN A 77 0.99 -8.21 -7.18
CA GLN A 77 -0.18 -8.18 -8.06
C GLN A 77 0.03 -7.27 -9.27
N ILE A 78 0.56 -6.06 -9.06
CA ILE A 78 0.81 -5.11 -10.16
C ILE A 78 1.90 -5.64 -11.11
N GLN A 79 2.97 -6.22 -10.55
CA GLN A 79 4.02 -6.85 -11.34
C GLN A 79 3.44 -7.94 -12.24
N ASP A 80 2.60 -8.82 -11.69
CA ASP A 80 1.99 -9.93 -12.42
C ASP A 80 1.04 -9.43 -13.52
N GLN A 81 0.27 -8.38 -13.24
CA GLN A 81 -0.61 -7.74 -14.23
C GLN A 81 0.17 -7.17 -15.41
N TYR A 82 1.28 -6.47 -15.17
CA TYR A 82 2.11 -5.96 -16.25
C TYR A 82 2.84 -7.07 -16.99
N ALA A 83 3.34 -8.09 -16.29
CA ALA A 83 3.97 -9.24 -16.91
C ALA A 83 3.01 -9.94 -17.88
N HIS A 84 1.76 -10.20 -17.44
CA HIS A 84 0.75 -10.80 -18.29
C HIS A 84 0.34 -9.88 -19.47
N SER A 85 0.27 -8.57 -19.24
CA SER A 85 -0.02 -7.62 -20.32
C SER A 85 1.06 -7.66 -21.42
N MET A 86 2.33 -7.80 -21.04
CA MET A 86 3.43 -7.98 -21.98
C MET A 86 3.44 -9.34 -22.64
N GLU A 87 2.98 -10.40 -21.97
CA GLU A 87 2.79 -11.72 -22.58
C GLU A 87 1.72 -11.67 -23.69
N VAL A 88 0.60 -11.01 -23.44
CA VAL A 88 -0.53 -10.94 -24.39
C VAL A 88 -0.28 -9.95 -25.54
N PHE A 89 0.29 -8.79 -25.24
CA PHE A 89 0.41 -7.68 -26.18
C PHE A 89 1.85 -7.30 -26.52
N GLY A 90 2.84 -8.08 -26.08
CA GLY A 90 4.26 -7.76 -26.26
C GLY A 90 4.65 -7.57 -27.73
N ASP A 91 4.15 -8.42 -28.62
CA ASP A 91 4.43 -8.32 -30.06
C ASP A 91 3.89 -7.03 -30.65
N VAL A 92 2.67 -6.64 -30.27
CA VAL A 92 2.07 -5.37 -30.71
C VAL A 92 2.86 -4.21 -30.11
N CYS A 93 3.09 -4.23 -28.79
CA CYS A 93 3.79 -3.18 -28.05
C CYS A 93 5.18 -2.88 -28.64
N ASN A 94 5.93 -3.91 -29.02
CA ASN A 94 7.27 -3.77 -29.56
C ASN A 94 7.31 -3.43 -31.07
N ASN A 95 6.17 -3.37 -31.75
CA ASN A 95 6.10 -3.16 -33.20
C ASN A 95 5.44 -1.82 -33.59
N VAL A 96 5.09 -0.96 -32.63
CA VAL A 96 4.58 0.41 -32.89
C VAL A 96 5.75 1.41 -32.92
N TYR A 97 6.68 1.24 -33.85
CA TYR A 97 7.74 2.21 -34.13
C TYR A 97 7.55 2.85 -35.52
N LYS A 98 8.25 3.96 -35.80
CA LYS A 98 8.13 4.66 -37.09
C LYS A 98 8.63 3.78 -38.24
N ASP A 99 7.86 3.72 -39.33
CA ASP A 99 8.32 3.13 -40.59
C ASP A 99 9.49 3.94 -41.16
N ARG A 100 10.43 3.24 -41.82
CA ARG A 100 11.61 3.83 -42.47
C ARG A 100 11.28 4.43 -43.83
#